data_AF-A0A2P8DER0-F1
#
_entry.id   AF-A0A2P8DER0-F1
#
_cell.length_a   1.000
_cell.length_b   1.000
_cell.length_c   1.000
_cell.angle_alpha   90.00
_cell.angle_beta   90.00
_cell.angle_gamma   90.00
#
_symmetry.space_group_name_H-M   'P 1'
#
loop_
_entity.id
_entity.type
_entity.pdbx_description
1 polymer ?
#
loop_
_entity_poly.entity_id
_entity_poly.type
_entity_poly.pdbx_seq_one_letter_code
_entity_poly.pdbx_strand_id
1 'polypeptide(L)'
;MTGKPELDQVADARSRLASHAPFPVTYWVLYGAVLVFLAGLPIWSTWLSPVGGSYVPWGIAAIGIASAAYSWARRRRSGVYLPKRISAYPGARPIRLVSLAVTLAGLAGIFALVEYGQREAALLVLPVVAAAIFVTQFMTRSAMRRDIEAGRVRL
;
A
#
# COMPACT_ATOMS: atom_id res chain seq x y z
N MET A 1 13.24 34.99 29.17
CA MET A 1 12.15 34.17 28.62
C MET A 1 12.26 34.19 27.10
N THR A 2 13.06 33.29 26.53
CA THR A 2 13.24 33.17 25.07
C THR A 2 12.26 32.12 24.56
N GLY A 3 11.06 32.58 24.20
CA GLY A 3 10.08 31.74 23.50
C GLY A 3 10.70 31.24 22.20
N LYS A 4 10.66 29.93 21.96
CA LYS A 4 11.05 29.36 20.67
C LYS A 4 10.33 30.14 19.56
N PRO A 5 11.03 30.66 18.54
CA PRO A 5 10.39 31.38 17.45
C PRO A 5 9.28 30.53 16.86
N GLU A 6 8.14 31.13 16.49
CA GLU A 6 6.93 30.40 16.05
C GLU A 6 7.20 29.37 14.93
N LEU A 7 8.21 29.63 14.09
CA LEU A 7 8.70 28.71 13.06
C LEU A 7 9.23 27.39 13.63
N ASP A 8 9.94 27.41 14.76
CA ASP A 8 10.45 26.21 15.43
C ASP A 8 9.31 25.41 16.08
N GLN A 9 8.26 26.09 16.57
CA GLN A 9 7.08 25.42 17.11
C GLN A 9 6.29 24.70 16.02
N VAL A 10 6.20 25.30 14.82
CA VAL A 10 5.57 24.68 13.65
C VAL A 10 6.41 23.50 13.13
N ALA A 11 7.73 23.61 13.14
CA ALA A 11 8.63 22.50 12.78
C ALA A 11 8.53 21.33 13.77
N ASP A 12 8.51 21.61 15.08
CA ASP A 12 8.31 20.61 16.13
C ASP A 12 6.94 19.93 16.02
N ALA A 13 5.88 20.68 15.71
CA ALA A 13 4.54 20.14 15.49
C ALA A 13 4.48 19.21 14.26
N ARG A 14 5.14 19.58 13.14
CA ARG A 14 5.24 18.74 11.93
C ARG A 14 6.04 17.47 12.19
N SER A 15 7.14 17.57 12.93
CA SER A 15 7.96 16.44 13.38
C SER A 15 7.13 15.45 14.22
N ARG A 16 6.36 15.95 15.18
CA ARG A 16 5.46 15.12 16.01
C ARG A 16 4.32 14.49 15.20
N LEU A 17 3.80 15.17 14.19
CA LEU A 17 2.80 14.58 13.27
C LEU A 17 3.42 13.48 12.39
N ALA A 18 4.65 13.69 11.91
CA ALA A 18 5.38 12.70 11.13
C ALA A 18 5.75 11.45 11.94
N SER A 19 6.03 11.59 13.23
CA SER A 19 6.32 10.44 14.11
C SER A 19 5.10 9.55 14.37
N HIS A 20 3.87 10.04 14.15
CA HIS A 20 2.63 9.27 14.21
C HIS A 20 2.20 8.69 12.85
N ALA A 21 2.88 9.05 11.76
CA ALA A 21 2.62 8.52 10.43
C ALA A 21 3.01 7.04 10.21
N PRO A 22 4.09 6.46 10.79
CA PRO A 22 4.51 5.11 10.45
C PRO A 22 3.46 4.08 10.85
N PHE A 23 3.29 3.08 9.98
CA PHE A 23 2.45 1.93 10.28
C PHE A 23 3.27 0.90 11.09
N PRO A 24 2.63 0.16 12.01
CA PRO A 24 3.31 -0.92 12.75
C PRO A 24 3.80 -2.00 11.78
N VAL A 25 4.87 -2.71 12.15
CA VAL A 25 5.43 -3.81 11.35
C VAL A 25 4.35 -4.84 10.97
N THR A 26 3.43 -5.14 11.89
CA THR A 26 2.28 -6.03 11.66
C THR A 26 1.44 -5.62 10.45
N TYR A 27 1.23 -4.32 10.24
CA TYR A 27 0.49 -3.83 9.07
C TYR A 27 1.22 -4.20 7.77
N TRP A 28 2.54 -4.04 7.73
CA TRP A 28 3.35 -4.35 6.56
C TRP A 28 3.39 -5.86 6.28
N VAL A 29 3.50 -6.68 7.32
CA VAL A 29 3.44 -8.15 7.18
C VAL A 29 2.09 -8.58 6.61
N LEU A 30 0.98 -8.09 7.18
CA LEU A 30 -0.36 -8.37 6.69
C LEU A 30 -0.57 -7.87 5.26
N TYR A 31 -0.04 -6.68 4.94
CA TYR A 31 -0.11 -6.12 3.60
C TYR A 31 0.62 -7.00 2.58
N GLY A 32 1.83 -7.46 2.89
CA GLY A 32 2.59 -8.38 2.05
C GLY A 32 1.85 -9.70 1.81
N ALA A 33 1.30 -10.30 2.87
CA ALA A 33 0.52 -11.54 2.78
C ALA A 33 -0.71 -11.39 1.88
N VAL A 34 -1.48 -10.32 2.07
CA VAL A 34 -2.65 -9.99 1.22
C VAL A 34 -2.22 -9.78 -0.23
N LEU A 35 -1.08 -9.13 -0.45
CA LEU A 35 -0.59 -8.81 -1.78
C LEU A 35 -0.19 -10.07 -2.56
N VAL A 36 0.53 -11.00 -1.92
CA VAL A 36 0.86 -12.32 -2.51
C VAL A 36 -0.42 -13.10 -2.80
N PHE A 37 -1.37 -13.10 -1.88
CA PHE A 37 -2.65 -13.78 -2.06
C PHE A 37 -3.41 -13.23 -3.27
N LEU A 38 -3.56 -11.91 -3.38
CA LEU A 38 -4.29 -11.26 -4.46
C LEU A 38 -3.56 -11.38 -5.81
N ALA A 39 -2.25 -11.15 -5.85
CA ALA A 39 -1.46 -11.26 -7.08
C ALA A 39 -1.39 -12.71 -7.58
N GLY A 40 -1.45 -13.69 -6.68
CA GLY A 40 -1.47 -15.11 -7.02
C GLY A 40 -2.85 -15.65 -7.41
N LEU A 41 -3.93 -14.86 -7.32
CA LEU A 41 -5.29 -15.30 -7.65
C LEU A 41 -5.40 -16.04 -9.00
N PRO A 42 -4.77 -15.58 -10.10
CA PRO A 42 -4.81 -16.30 -11.37
C PRO A 42 -4.17 -17.69 -11.28
N ILE A 43 -3.20 -17.88 -10.40
CA ILE A 43 -2.54 -19.17 -10.18
C ILE A 43 -3.44 -20.06 -9.32
N TRP A 44 -3.91 -19.53 -8.18
CA TRP A 44 -4.77 -20.29 -7.25
C TRP A 44 -6.07 -20.75 -7.93
N SER A 45 -6.66 -19.91 -8.79
CA SER A 45 -7.90 -20.22 -9.52
C SER A 45 -7.76 -21.45 -10.41
N THR A 46 -6.56 -21.76 -10.89
CA THR A 46 -6.34 -22.97 -11.69
C THR A 46 -6.42 -24.27 -10.89
N TRP A 47 -6.35 -24.21 -9.56
CA TRP A 47 -6.41 -25.36 -8.64
C TRP A 47 -7.74 -25.39 -7.87
N LEU A 48 -8.50 -24.29 -7.91
CA LEU A 48 -9.82 -24.21 -7.30
C LEU A 48 -10.83 -24.96 -8.17
N SER A 49 -11.54 -25.91 -7.56
CA SER A 49 -12.72 -26.52 -8.18
C SER A 49 -13.80 -25.44 -8.43
N PRO A 50 -14.78 -25.68 -9.33
CA PRO A 50 -15.83 -24.71 -9.64
C PRO A 50 -16.56 -24.16 -8.40
N VAL A 51 -16.69 -24.99 -7.37
CA VAL A 51 -17.25 -24.63 -6.06
C VAL A 51 -16.33 -23.67 -5.29
N GLY A 52 -15.02 -23.92 -5.29
CA GLY A 52 -14.01 -23.04 -4.68
C GLY A 52 -13.93 -21.65 -5.32
N GLY A 53 -14.11 -21.58 -6.65
CA GLY A 53 -14.10 -20.31 -7.39
C GLY A 53 -15.17 -19.31 -6.92
N SER A 54 -16.31 -19.79 -6.42
CA SER A 54 -17.39 -18.94 -5.91
C SER A 54 -17.04 -18.17 -4.62
N TYR A 55 -16.02 -18.61 -3.88
CA TYR A 55 -15.58 -17.97 -2.64
C TYR A 55 -14.49 -16.90 -2.83
N VAL A 56 -13.86 -16.85 -4.02
CA VAL A 56 -12.82 -15.87 -4.33
C VAL A 56 -13.32 -14.42 -4.20
N PRO A 57 -14.48 -14.03 -4.74
CA PRO A 57 -15.02 -12.68 -4.56
C PRO A 57 -15.28 -12.33 -3.09
N TRP A 58 -15.73 -13.30 -2.29
CA TRP A 58 -15.97 -13.13 -0.85
C TRP A 58 -14.67 -12.90 -0.08
N GLY A 59 -13.59 -13.59 -0.44
CA GLY A 59 -12.25 -13.36 0.12
C GLY A 59 -11.74 -11.94 -0.18
N ILE A 60 -11.88 -11.48 -1.43
CA ILE A 60 -11.52 -10.11 -1.83
C ILE A 60 -12.38 -9.08 -1.06
N ALA A 61 -13.68 -9.33 -0.94
CA ALA A 61 -14.60 -8.47 -0.20
C ALA A 61 -14.21 -8.38 1.28
N ALA A 62 -13.92 -9.51 1.93
CA ALA A 62 -13.49 -9.56 3.34
C ALA A 62 -12.21 -8.75 3.57
N ILE A 63 -11.22 -8.87 2.67
CA ILE A 63 -9.98 -8.07 2.71
C ILE A 63 -10.30 -6.57 2.56
N GLY A 64 -11.15 -6.21 1.61
CA GLY A 64 -11.58 -4.82 1.40
C GLY A 64 -12.27 -4.23 2.64
N ILE A 65 -13.19 -4.97 3.23
CA ILE A 65 -13.92 -4.58 4.44
C ILE A 65 -12.97 -4.44 5.63
N ALA A 66 -12.08 -5.41 5.85
CA ALA A 66 -11.09 -5.36 6.93
C ALA A 66 -10.16 -4.15 6.80
N SER A 67 -9.71 -3.85 5.57
CA SER A 67 -8.86 -2.68 5.30
C SER A 67 -9.60 -1.36 5.54
N ALA A 68 -10.88 -1.27 5.15
CA ALA A 68 -11.72 -0.11 5.42
C ALA A 68 -11.96 0.07 6.93
N ALA A 69 -12.27 -1.00 7.65
CA ALA A 69 -12.47 -1.00 9.10
C ALA A 69 -11.19 -0.58 9.85
N TYR A 70 -10.03 -1.10 9.45
CA TYR A 70 -8.74 -0.72 10.02
C TYR A 70 -8.44 0.77 9.78
N SER A 71 -8.67 1.26 8.57
CA SER A 71 -8.49 2.68 8.22
C SER A 71 -9.39 3.60 9.05
N TRP A 72 -10.64 3.18 9.31
CA TRP A 72 -11.58 3.91 10.15
C TRP A 72 -11.16 3.89 11.64
N ALA A 73 -10.83 2.71 12.17
CA ALA A 73 -10.41 2.55 13.56
C ALA A 73 -9.12 3.34 13.87
N ARG A 74 -8.15 3.35 12.96
CA ARG A 74 -6.91 4.13 13.13
C ARG A 74 -7.19 5.63 13.23
N ARG A 75 -8.07 6.17 12.39
CA ARG A 75 -8.45 7.60 12.44
C ARG A 75 -9.10 7.98 13.76
N ARG A 76 -10.00 7.13 14.24
CA ARG A 76 -10.72 7.36 15.50
C ARG A 76 -9.77 7.37 16.69
N ARG A 77 -8.69 6.59 16.64
CA ARG A 77 -7.66 6.53 17.69
C ARG A 77 -6.59 7.62 17.58
N SER A 78 -6.23 8.04 16.37
CA SER A 78 -5.11 8.99 16.18
C SER A 78 -5.52 10.46 16.27
N GLY A 79 -6.80 10.81 16.06
CA GLY A 79 -7.29 12.21 16.10
C GLY A 79 -6.77 13.12 14.97
N VAL A 80 -5.70 12.72 14.29
CA VAL A 80 -5.03 13.46 13.22
C VAL A 80 -5.63 13.10 11.85
N TYR A 81 -6.15 14.12 11.15
CA TYR A 81 -6.64 14.00 9.78
C TYR A 81 -5.57 14.47 8.78
N LEU A 82 -4.80 13.52 8.25
CA LEU A 82 -3.90 13.79 7.12
C LEU A 82 -4.68 13.77 5.79
N PRO A 83 -4.32 14.63 4.80
CA PRO A 83 -4.92 14.61 3.47
C PRO A 83 -4.90 13.20 2.87
N LYS A 84 -6.08 12.70 2.52
CA LYS A 84 -6.32 11.31 2.09
C LYS A 84 -5.76 11.03 0.68
N ARG A 85 -5.54 12.07 -0.12
CA ARG A 85 -5.19 11.97 -1.53
C ARG A 85 -3.67 11.96 -1.69
N ILE A 86 -3.14 10.94 -2.35
CA ILE A 86 -1.71 10.85 -2.70
C ILE A 86 -1.28 12.07 -3.54
N SER A 87 -2.20 12.66 -4.31
CA SER A 87 -1.95 13.87 -5.09
C SER A 87 -1.58 15.10 -4.25
N ALA A 88 -1.91 15.13 -2.96
CA ALA A 88 -1.50 16.18 -2.03
C ALA A 88 0.01 16.18 -1.74
N TYR A 89 0.70 15.07 -2.02
CA TYR A 89 2.13 14.87 -1.71
C TYR A 89 2.94 14.84 -3.00
N PRO A 90 3.64 15.95 -3.37
CA PRO A 90 4.32 16.05 -4.65
C PRO A 90 5.42 14.99 -4.83
N GLY A 91 6.15 14.62 -3.77
CA GLY A 91 7.20 13.59 -3.81
C GLY A 91 6.67 12.16 -3.97
N ALA A 92 5.39 11.92 -3.63
CA ALA A 92 4.76 10.61 -3.78
C ALA A 92 4.14 10.37 -5.16
N ARG A 93 3.93 11.44 -5.97
CA ARG A 93 3.31 11.35 -7.30
C ARG A 93 4.09 10.48 -8.30
N PRO A 94 5.40 10.69 -8.54
CA PRO A 94 6.14 9.88 -9.50
C PRO A 94 6.20 8.41 -9.06
N ILE A 95 6.38 8.16 -7.76
CA ILE A 95 6.42 6.80 -7.19
C ILE A 95 5.07 6.10 -7.36
N ARG A 96 3.96 6.83 -7.24
CA ARG A 96 2.62 6.29 -7.50
C ARG A 96 2.44 5.83 -8.95
N LEU A 97 2.94 6.61 -9.93
CA LEU A 97 2.86 6.22 -11.34
C LEU A 97 3.69 4.97 -11.61
N VAL A 98 4.91 4.90 -11.07
CA VAL A 98 5.76 3.70 -11.15
C VAL A 98 5.07 2.50 -10.49
N SER A 99 4.49 2.68 -9.30
CA SER A 99 3.75 1.64 -8.60
C SER A 99 2.57 1.12 -9.43
N LEU A 100 1.82 2.02 -10.07
CA LEU A 100 0.71 1.65 -10.96
C LEU A 100 1.20 0.85 -12.17
N ALA A 101 2.26 1.31 -12.83
CA ALA A 101 2.85 0.64 -13.99
C ALA A 101 3.37 -0.76 -13.63
N VAL A 102 4.10 -0.88 -12.53
CA VAL A 102 4.63 -2.17 -12.03
C VAL A 102 3.47 -3.11 -11.67
N THR A 103 2.42 -2.61 -11.02
CA THR A 103 1.26 -3.42 -10.65
C THR A 103 0.53 -3.95 -11.88
N LEU A 104 0.27 -3.08 -12.87
CA LEU A 104 -0.42 -3.46 -14.10
C LEU A 104 0.41 -4.43 -14.94
N ALA A 105 1.71 -4.15 -15.12
CA ALA A 105 2.62 -5.02 -15.87
C ALA A 105 2.81 -6.37 -15.18
N GLY A 106 2.98 -6.38 -13.85
CA GLY A 106 3.13 -7.60 -13.06
C GLY A 106 1.89 -8.49 -13.10
N LEU A 107 0.70 -7.90 -12.93
CA LEU A 107 -0.56 -8.63 -13.05
C LEU A 107 -0.76 -9.17 -14.47
N ALA A 108 -0.60 -8.33 -15.50
CA ALA A 108 -0.75 -8.75 -16.89
C ALA A 108 0.21 -9.89 -17.24
N GLY A 109 1.47 -9.82 -16.78
CA GLY A 109 2.46 -10.88 -16.96
C GLY A 109 2.07 -12.20 -16.29
N ILE A 110 1.59 -12.16 -15.05
CA ILE A 110 1.12 -13.36 -14.34
C ILE A 110 -0.11 -13.97 -15.05
N PHE A 111 -1.07 -13.14 -15.46
CA PHE A 111 -2.24 -13.59 -16.22
C PHE A 111 -1.84 -14.26 -17.53
N ALA A 112 -0.94 -13.63 -18.30
CA ALA A 112 -0.44 -14.19 -19.55
C ALA A 112 0.26 -15.55 -19.31
N LEU A 113 1.16 -15.64 -18.32
CA LEU A 113 1.85 -16.90 -18.00
C LEU A 113 0.87 -18.03 -17.65
N VAL A 114 -0.18 -17.71 -16.89
CA VAL A 114 -1.22 -18.69 -16.54
C VAL A 114 -2.02 -19.11 -17.78
N GLU A 115 -2.40 -18.17 -18.65
CA GLU A 115 -3.16 -18.44 -19.88
C GLU A 115 -2.37 -19.32 -20.87
N TYR A 116 -1.06 -19.10 -20.98
CA TYR A 116 -0.15 -19.95 -21.77
C TYR A 116 0.24 -21.27 -21.07
N GLY A 117 -0.38 -21.61 -19.94
CA GLY A 117 -0.15 -22.86 -19.21
C GLY A 117 1.16 -22.92 -18.42
N GLN A 118 1.94 -21.84 -18.36
CA GLN A 118 3.23 -21.76 -17.64
C GLN A 118 3.07 -21.44 -16.16
N ARG A 119 2.37 -22.32 -15.43
CA ARG A 119 2.05 -22.12 -14.00
C ARG A 119 3.28 -22.04 -13.10
N GLU A 120 4.30 -22.85 -13.38
CA GLU A 120 5.56 -22.85 -12.60
C GLU A 120 6.31 -21.54 -12.75
N ALA A 121 6.39 -21.00 -13.97
CA ALA A 121 6.99 -19.69 -14.21
C ALA A 121 6.20 -18.58 -13.51
N ALA A 122 4.86 -18.64 -13.53
CA ALA A 122 4.01 -17.69 -12.80
C ALA A 122 4.29 -17.71 -11.28
N LEU A 123 4.52 -18.88 -10.68
CA LEU A 123 4.88 -19.02 -9.26
C LEU A 123 6.25 -18.39 -8.94
N LEU A 124 7.23 -18.51 -9.83
CA LEU A 124 8.55 -17.90 -9.65
C LEU A 124 8.49 -16.37 -9.79
N VAL A 125 7.64 -15.86 -10.68
CA VAL A 125 7.46 -14.42 -10.91
C VAL A 125 6.65 -13.75 -9.80
N LEU A 126 5.71 -14.48 -9.18
CA LEU A 126 4.83 -13.97 -8.11
C LEU A 126 5.58 -13.25 -6.96
N PRO A 127 6.60 -13.84 -6.29
CA PRO A 127 7.31 -13.16 -5.21
C PRO A 127 8.06 -11.91 -5.68
N VAL A 128 8.57 -11.92 -6.92
CA VAL A 128 9.28 -10.77 -7.51
C VAL A 128 8.33 -9.61 -7.73
N VAL A 129 7.17 -9.87 -8.34
CA VAL A 129 6.11 -8.86 -8.53
C VAL A 129 5.60 -8.36 -7.18
N ALA A 130 5.36 -9.26 -6.24
CA ALA A 130 4.87 -8.90 -4.92
C ALA A 130 5.86 -8.00 -4.16
N ALA A 131 7.15 -8.34 -4.18
CA ALA A 131 8.21 -7.54 -3.59
C ALA A 131 8.33 -6.17 -4.27
N ALA A 132 8.24 -6.10 -5.60
CA ALA A 132 8.30 -4.84 -6.33
C ALA A 132 7.14 -3.89 -5.94
N ILE A 133 5.92 -4.40 -5.88
CA ILE A 133 4.75 -3.61 -5.46
C ILE A 133 4.91 -3.19 -3.98
N PHE A 134 5.35 -4.10 -3.11
CA PHE A 134 5.62 -3.80 -1.71
C PHE A 134 6.64 -2.67 -1.53
N VAL A 135 7.77 -2.73 -2.24
CA VAL A 135 8.83 -1.71 -2.19
C VAL A 135 8.30 -0.35 -2.68
N THR A 136 7.56 -0.31 -3.80
CA THR A 136 7.00 0.95 -4.29
C THR A 136 6.00 1.57 -3.31
N GLN A 137 5.22 0.76 -2.59
CA GLN A 137 4.31 1.22 -1.54
C GLN A 137 5.05 1.75 -0.33
N PHE A 138 6.10 1.05 0.10
CA PHE A 138 6.98 1.52 1.18
C PHE A 138 7.62 2.86 0.83
N MET A 139 8.18 2.97 -0.38
CA MET A 139 8.78 4.22 -0.89
C MET A 139 7.74 5.35 -0.97
N THR A 140 6.52 5.06 -1.42
CA THR A 140 5.42 6.04 -1.49
C THR A 140 5.11 6.59 -0.09
N ARG A 141 5.04 5.73 0.93
CA ARG A 141 4.79 6.16 2.32
C ARG A 141 5.95 6.96 2.91
N SER A 142 7.19 6.56 2.63
CA SER A 142 8.38 7.31 3.04
C SER A 142 8.47 8.68 2.35
N ALA A 143 8.03 8.80 1.09
CA ALA A 143 7.94 10.09 0.40
C ALA A 143 6.86 11.00 0.99
N MET A 144 5.67 10.45 1.31
CA MET A 144 4.61 11.22 2.00
C MET A 144 5.09 11.75 3.35
N ARG A 145 5.80 10.93 4.14
CA ARG A 145 6.36 11.35 5.42
C ARG A 145 7.34 12.52 5.26
N ARG A 146 8.26 12.42 4.30
CA ARG A 146 9.21 13.50 3.99
C ARG A 146 8.52 14.78 3.54
N ASP A 147 7.41 14.67 2.80
CA ASP A 147 6.62 15.84 2.40
C ASP A 147 5.85 16.48 3.56
N ILE A 148 5.42 15.69 4.55
CA ILE A 148 4.83 16.20 5.80
C ILE A 148 5.89 16.94 6.64
N GLU A 149 7.07 16.34 6.81
CA GLU A 149 8.20 16.94 7.55
C GLU A 149 8.64 18.26 6.89
N ALA A 150 8.73 18.29 5.55
CA ALA A 150 9.09 19.48 4.78
C ALA A 150 7.94 20.50 4.61
N GLY A 151 6.72 20.20 5.07
CA GLY A 151 5.56 21.08 4.89
C GLY A 151 5.13 21.30 3.44
N ARG A 152 5.48 20.38 2.52
CA ARG A 152 5.17 20.47 1.08
C ARG A 152 3.80 19.90 0.71
N VAL A 153 2.97 19.62 1.70
CA VAL A 153 1.63 19.05 1.52
C VAL A 153 0.71 20.12 0.91
N ARG A 154 0.19 19.86 -0.28
CA ARG A 154 -0.80 20.73 -0.93
C ARG A 154 -2.20 20.31 -0.45
N LEU A 155 -2.90 21.22 0.22
CA LEU A 155 -4.30 21.05 0.63
C LEU A 155 -5.23 21.01 -0.59
#